data_AF-A0A536CEA2-F1
#
_entry.id   AF-A0A536CEA2-F1
#
_cell.length_a   1.000
_cell.length_b   1.000
_cell.length_c   1.000
_cell.angle_alpha   90.00
_cell.angle_beta   90.00
_cell.angle_gamma   90.00
#
_symmetry.space_group_name_H-M   'P 1'
#
loop_
_entity.id
_entity.type
_entity.pdbx_description
1 polymer ?
#
loop_
_entity_poly.entity_id
_entity_poly.type
_entity_poly.pdbx_seq_one_letter_code
_entity_poly.pdbx_strand_id
1 'polypeptide(L)'
;MSTTTPAISKSDLLAKVDHGYVASRAVVDALPPERFDEQLASGWSLKEVVAHHAAWEGTVPARIERVLHGDGVDPKWEGSVDDFNRRAAADVKDMSVADVLARWTAAHAKVVEILRSFEGRDVPKLATDIVEWNTSGHYPDHFADIDASIKTAKDLAMAVNAGWINFRLALMSLGTAGLEATTSTGWTYKALAQHVAGWEDLAARRLARLRETGEFVANGVTTDAFNAEMAERARARSGAEVLADLDAAHTRLVAEVEKLTPEHIRANDGWAIAVTAGDSYGHYGEHHTELFAAVPRRPAQLLEQMREGWRPFRRALARVGLRPLRDKTTAGWTGKALLSHLAFWLEALEDMLPERLAGRRGPIRNNQAENDREIAAADARPAHDVVKRLDDAYRKVVETVSALPPDEDVHFFA
;
A
#
# COMPACT_ATOMS: atom_id res chain seq x y z
N MET A 1 -25.28 -17.42 -32.16
CA MET A 1 -24.81 -17.58 -30.77
C MET A 1 -24.37 -16.20 -30.32
N SER A 2 -25.06 -15.62 -29.33
CA SER A 2 -24.81 -14.25 -28.87
C SER A 2 -23.59 -14.25 -27.95
N THR A 3 -22.54 -13.53 -28.34
CA THR A 3 -21.35 -13.26 -27.53
C THR A 3 -21.66 -12.09 -26.60
N THR A 4 -22.34 -12.37 -25.49
CA THR A 4 -22.46 -11.39 -24.42
C THR A 4 -21.15 -11.42 -23.64
N THR A 5 -20.31 -10.41 -23.84
CA THR A 5 -19.21 -10.11 -22.92
C THR A 5 -19.81 -10.01 -21.52
N PRO A 6 -19.31 -10.75 -20.50
CA PRO A 6 -19.86 -10.66 -19.16
C PRO A 6 -19.79 -9.22 -18.67
N ALA A 7 -20.88 -8.70 -18.10
CA ALA A 7 -20.83 -7.44 -17.37
C ALA A 7 -19.78 -7.55 -16.26
N ILE A 8 -18.86 -6.59 -16.15
CA ILE A 8 -17.86 -6.52 -15.08
C ILE A 8 -18.61 -6.52 -13.75
N SER A 9 -18.25 -7.41 -12.82
CA SER A 9 -18.90 -7.43 -11.51
C SER A 9 -18.46 -6.21 -10.67
N LYS A 10 -19.26 -5.78 -9.69
CA LYS A 10 -18.90 -4.69 -8.77
C LYS A 10 -17.51 -4.92 -8.15
N SER A 11 -17.24 -6.12 -7.66
CA SER A 11 -15.98 -6.47 -7.02
C SER A 11 -14.81 -6.31 -7.99
N ASP A 12 -15.01 -6.69 -9.25
CA ASP A 12 -13.98 -6.54 -10.29
C ASP A 12 -13.76 -5.06 -10.64
N LEU A 13 -14.82 -4.24 -10.67
CA LEU A 13 -14.70 -2.81 -10.93
C LEU A 13 -13.98 -2.10 -9.79
N LEU A 14 -14.36 -2.35 -8.52
CA LEU A 14 -13.66 -1.77 -7.37
C LEU A 14 -12.19 -2.18 -7.35
N ALA A 15 -11.88 -3.44 -7.59
CA ALA A 15 -10.49 -3.92 -7.65
C ALA A 15 -9.67 -3.21 -8.74
N LYS A 16 -10.25 -3.00 -9.93
CA LYS A 16 -9.59 -2.26 -11.01
C LYS A 16 -9.36 -0.79 -10.68
N VAL A 17 -10.35 -0.14 -10.06
CA VAL A 17 -10.26 1.26 -9.65
C VAL A 17 -9.19 1.44 -8.57
N ASP A 18 -9.21 0.60 -7.54
CA ASP A 18 -8.21 0.62 -6.46
C ASP A 18 -6.81 0.30 -7.01
N HIS A 19 -6.66 -0.67 -7.92
CA HIS A 19 -5.36 -1.02 -8.52
C HIS A 19 -4.71 0.21 -9.18
N GLY A 20 -5.39 0.83 -10.14
CA GLY A 20 -4.80 1.95 -10.87
C GLY A 20 -4.49 3.14 -9.96
N TYR A 21 -5.35 3.42 -8.98
CA TYR A 21 -5.10 4.46 -7.98
C TYR A 21 -3.88 4.12 -7.11
N VAL A 22 -3.86 2.95 -6.45
CA VAL A 22 -2.79 2.56 -5.53
C VAL A 22 -1.43 2.46 -6.23
N ALA A 23 -1.37 1.88 -7.42
CA ALA A 23 -0.15 1.79 -8.22
C ALA A 23 0.39 3.19 -8.56
N SER A 24 -0.50 4.10 -9.00
CA SER A 24 -0.13 5.48 -9.31
C SER A 24 0.33 6.24 -8.07
N ARG A 25 -0.38 6.07 -6.94
CA ARG A 25 -0.05 6.66 -5.64
C ARG A 25 1.32 6.22 -5.13
N ALA A 26 1.71 4.97 -5.34
CA ALA A 26 3.04 4.49 -4.97
C ALA A 26 4.15 5.32 -5.64
N VAL A 27 3.97 5.73 -6.90
CA VAL A 27 4.92 6.60 -7.59
C VAL A 27 4.80 8.06 -7.13
N VAL A 28 3.60 8.64 -7.15
CA VAL A 28 3.45 10.08 -6.89
C VAL A 28 3.76 10.45 -5.43
N ASP A 29 3.43 9.60 -4.46
CA ASP A 29 3.70 9.86 -3.05
C ASP A 29 5.17 9.63 -2.67
N ALA A 30 5.89 8.87 -3.49
CA ALA A 30 7.31 8.65 -3.34
C ALA A 30 8.14 9.85 -3.82
N LEU A 31 7.67 10.61 -4.82
CA LEU A 31 8.48 11.66 -5.43
C LEU A 31 8.54 12.94 -4.56
N PRO A 32 9.72 13.60 -4.51
CA PRO A 32 9.84 14.84 -3.77
C PRO A 32 9.04 15.97 -4.44
N PRO A 33 8.43 16.90 -3.67
CA PRO A 33 7.50 17.91 -4.19
C PRO A 33 8.06 18.77 -5.33
N GLU A 34 9.37 19.01 -5.34
CA GLU A 34 10.05 19.82 -6.36
C GLU A 34 9.98 19.19 -7.75
N ARG A 35 9.72 17.88 -7.85
CA ARG A 35 9.57 17.15 -9.11
C ARG A 35 8.20 17.36 -9.76
N PHE A 36 7.20 17.83 -9.00
CA PHE A 36 5.82 17.94 -9.48
C PHE A 36 5.61 19.05 -10.52
N ASP A 37 6.47 20.08 -10.51
CA ASP A 37 6.42 21.18 -11.49
C ASP A 37 7.31 20.92 -12.72
N GLU A 38 8.04 19.79 -12.77
CA GLU A 38 8.83 19.42 -13.93
C GLU A 38 7.93 19.01 -15.11
N GLN A 39 8.25 19.53 -16.29
CA GLN A 39 7.55 19.20 -17.52
C GLN A 39 7.89 17.77 -17.98
N LEU A 40 6.85 17.00 -18.29
CA LEU A 40 6.91 15.66 -18.86
C LEU A 40 6.93 15.75 -20.40
N ALA A 41 7.19 14.62 -21.06
CA ALA A 41 7.22 14.55 -22.53
C ALA A 41 5.88 14.91 -23.19
N SER A 42 4.76 14.75 -22.47
CA SER A 42 3.42 15.16 -22.89
C SER A 42 3.20 16.68 -22.88
N GLY A 43 4.13 17.47 -22.31
CA GLY A 43 3.99 18.92 -22.15
C GLY A 43 3.11 19.32 -20.95
N TRP A 44 2.81 18.36 -20.08
CA TRP A 44 2.16 18.57 -18.79
C TRP A 44 3.18 18.35 -17.67
N SER A 45 3.01 18.99 -16.52
CA SER A 45 3.74 18.63 -15.31
C SER A 45 3.06 17.46 -14.60
N LEU A 46 3.79 16.77 -13.72
CA LEU A 46 3.18 15.72 -12.89
C LEU A 46 2.06 16.27 -12.00
N LYS A 47 2.18 17.53 -11.53
CA LYS A 47 1.11 18.23 -10.78
C LYS A 47 -0.17 18.36 -11.62
N GLU A 48 -0.03 18.70 -12.89
CA GLU A 48 -1.16 18.86 -13.81
C GLU A 48 -1.80 17.51 -14.14
N VAL A 49 -1.01 16.45 -14.33
CA VAL A 49 -1.54 15.08 -14.54
C VAL A 49 -2.35 14.60 -13.33
N VAL A 50 -1.84 14.77 -12.11
CA VAL A 50 -2.57 14.42 -10.89
C VAL A 50 -3.85 15.24 -10.74
N ALA A 51 -3.78 16.55 -11.04
CA ALA A 51 -4.95 17.42 -10.99
C ALA A 51 -6.04 17.02 -11.99
N HIS A 52 -5.64 16.57 -13.18
CA HIS A 52 -6.54 16.04 -14.21
C HIS A 52 -7.25 14.77 -13.74
N HIS A 53 -6.54 13.81 -13.15
CA HIS A 53 -7.18 12.63 -12.54
C HIS A 53 -8.19 13.02 -11.45
N ALA A 54 -7.78 13.90 -10.53
CA ALA A 54 -8.65 14.40 -9.47
C ALA A 54 -9.91 15.10 -10.02
N ALA A 55 -9.76 15.86 -11.12
CA ALA A 55 -10.85 16.58 -11.74
C ALA A 55 -11.87 15.63 -12.39
N TRP A 56 -11.41 14.64 -13.15
CA TRP A 56 -12.29 13.65 -13.80
C TRP A 56 -13.02 12.77 -12.80
N GLU A 57 -12.33 12.25 -11.79
CA GLU A 57 -12.99 11.53 -10.69
C GLU A 57 -13.98 12.39 -9.93
N GLY A 58 -13.66 13.67 -9.74
CA GLY A 58 -14.55 14.64 -9.14
C GLY A 58 -15.88 14.83 -9.87
N THR A 59 -15.97 14.45 -11.16
CA THR A 59 -17.23 14.50 -11.93
C THR A 59 -18.16 13.33 -11.62
N VAL A 60 -17.62 12.20 -11.16
CA VAL A 60 -18.37 10.95 -11.00
C VAL A 60 -19.56 11.09 -10.05
N PRO A 61 -19.44 11.66 -8.82
CA PRO A 61 -20.56 11.67 -7.88
C PRO A 61 -21.84 12.31 -8.40
N ALA A 62 -21.75 13.49 -9.02
CA ALA A 62 -22.92 14.19 -9.54
C ALA A 62 -23.56 13.46 -10.74
N ARG A 63 -22.74 12.82 -11.59
CA ARG A 63 -23.23 12.02 -12.72
C ARG A 63 -23.95 10.77 -12.25
N ILE A 64 -23.38 10.08 -11.25
CA ILE A 64 -24.00 8.89 -10.65
C ILE A 64 -25.29 9.25 -9.90
N GLU A 65 -25.32 10.34 -9.14
CA GLU A 65 -26.53 10.82 -8.46
C GLU A 65 -27.68 11.03 -9.47
N ARG A 66 -27.40 11.67 -10.60
CA ARG A 66 -28.40 11.87 -11.66
C ARG A 66 -28.85 10.57 -12.32
N VAL A 67 -27.94 9.62 -12.56
CA VAL A 67 -28.30 8.32 -13.14
C VAL A 67 -29.14 7.48 -12.18
N LEU A 68 -28.84 7.48 -10.88
CA LEU A 68 -29.52 6.64 -9.90
C LEU A 68 -30.80 7.27 -9.35
N HIS A 69 -30.87 8.60 -9.26
CA HIS A 69 -31.94 9.33 -8.56
C HIS A 69 -32.57 10.45 -9.38
N GLY A 70 -32.03 10.78 -10.55
CA GLY A 70 -32.56 11.79 -11.47
C GLY A 70 -33.35 11.20 -12.63
N ASP A 71 -33.09 11.71 -13.83
CA ASP A 71 -33.72 11.31 -15.09
C ASP A 71 -33.05 10.08 -15.74
N GLY A 72 -32.08 9.46 -15.08
CA GLY A 72 -31.42 8.25 -15.56
C GLY A 72 -30.41 8.49 -16.69
N VAL A 73 -30.06 9.75 -16.97
CA VAL A 73 -29.12 10.10 -18.05
C VAL A 73 -27.82 10.68 -17.49
N ASP A 74 -26.73 10.40 -18.20
CA ASP A 74 -25.47 11.07 -17.99
C ASP A 74 -25.56 12.52 -18.52
N PRO A 75 -25.27 13.55 -17.68
CA PRO A 75 -25.26 14.93 -18.14
C PRO A 75 -24.41 15.11 -19.40
N LYS A 76 -24.98 15.74 -20.43
CA LYS A 76 -24.17 16.16 -21.58
C LYS A 76 -23.13 17.16 -21.12
N TRP A 77 -21.88 16.93 -21.52
CA TRP A 77 -20.79 17.84 -21.25
C TRP A 77 -20.99 19.15 -22.03
N GLU A 78 -21.21 20.26 -21.33
CA GLU A 78 -21.29 21.59 -21.93
C GLU A 78 -19.87 22.18 -22.05
N GLY A 79 -19.24 22.03 -23.22
CA GLY A 79 -17.91 22.56 -23.53
C GLY A 79 -17.01 21.55 -24.23
N SER A 80 -15.75 21.93 -24.46
CA SER A 80 -14.72 20.99 -24.95
C SER A 80 -14.08 20.23 -23.77
N VAL A 81 -13.76 18.95 -23.99
CA VAL A 81 -12.88 18.16 -23.10
C VAL A 81 -11.53 18.87 -22.92
N ASP A 82 -10.99 19.46 -23.99
CA ASP A 82 -9.72 20.20 -23.93
C ASP A 82 -9.80 21.45 -23.04
N ASP A 83 -10.95 22.14 -23.05
CA ASP A 83 -11.17 23.29 -22.16
C ASP A 83 -11.28 22.85 -20.70
N PHE A 84 -11.88 21.70 -20.43
CA PHE A 84 -11.91 21.12 -19.09
C PHE A 84 -10.52 20.75 -18.59
N ASN A 85 -9.77 19.99 -19.40
CA ASN A 85 -8.41 19.56 -19.08
C ASN A 85 -7.49 20.77 -18.84
N ARG A 86 -7.58 21.81 -19.69
CA ARG A 86 -6.81 23.06 -19.52
C ARG A 86 -7.15 23.79 -18.22
N ARG A 87 -8.43 23.82 -17.82
CA ARG A 87 -8.85 24.42 -16.55
C ARG A 87 -8.34 23.59 -15.36
N ALA A 88 -8.47 22.27 -15.40
CA ALA A 88 -7.96 21.40 -14.35
C ALA A 88 -6.45 21.59 -14.11
N ALA A 89 -5.66 21.70 -15.18
CA ALA A 89 -4.23 22.02 -15.10
C ALA A 89 -3.97 23.43 -14.55
N ALA A 90 -4.71 24.44 -15.02
CA ALA A 90 -4.54 25.82 -14.58
C ALA A 90 -4.91 26.05 -13.10
N ASP A 91 -5.96 25.38 -12.61
CA ASP A 91 -6.50 25.53 -11.26
C ASP A 91 -5.50 25.14 -10.16
N VAL A 92 -4.51 24.31 -10.48
CA VAL A 92 -3.53 23.80 -9.51
C VAL A 92 -2.19 24.52 -9.56
N LYS A 93 -2.03 25.52 -10.43
CA LYS A 93 -0.74 26.19 -10.66
C LYS A 93 -0.12 26.72 -9.36
N ASP A 94 -0.94 27.38 -8.54
CA ASP A 94 -0.54 27.99 -7.27
C ASP A 94 -0.86 27.10 -6.04
N MET A 95 -1.36 25.88 -6.24
CA MET A 95 -1.63 24.93 -5.17
C MET A 95 -0.35 24.22 -4.73
N SER A 96 -0.28 23.88 -3.43
CA SER A 96 0.77 22.99 -2.94
C SER A 96 0.56 21.56 -3.45
N VAL A 97 1.65 20.79 -3.59
CA VAL A 97 1.57 19.37 -3.98
C VAL A 97 0.69 18.58 -3.01
N ALA A 98 0.78 18.87 -1.72
CA ALA A 98 -0.05 18.23 -0.70
C ALA A 98 -1.55 18.47 -0.94
N ASP A 99 -1.95 19.70 -1.30
CA ASP A 99 -3.35 20.02 -1.58
C ASP A 99 -3.86 19.35 -2.85
N VAL A 100 -3.01 19.24 -3.88
CA VAL A 100 -3.36 18.54 -5.14
C VAL A 100 -3.55 17.05 -4.89
N LEU A 101 -2.64 16.42 -4.14
CA LEU A 101 -2.74 15.01 -3.75
C LEU A 101 -3.97 14.76 -2.87
N ALA A 102 -4.24 15.64 -1.89
CA ALA A 102 -5.41 15.54 -1.03
C ALA A 102 -6.72 15.68 -1.81
N ARG A 103 -6.76 16.56 -2.83
CA ARG A 103 -7.90 16.69 -3.74
C ARG A 103 -8.16 15.39 -4.50
N TRP A 104 -7.10 14.74 -5.00
CA TRP A 104 -7.25 13.45 -5.67
C TRP A 104 -7.76 12.37 -4.73
N THR A 105 -7.17 12.25 -3.53
CA THR A 105 -7.62 11.30 -2.50
C THR A 105 -9.08 11.51 -2.12
N ALA A 106 -9.52 12.75 -1.96
CA ALA A 106 -10.91 13.06 -1.65
C ALA A 106 -11.88 12.72 -2.79
N ALA A 107 -11.47 12.92 -4.06
CA ALA A 107 -12.27 12.52 -5.21
C ALA A 107 -12.40 10.98 -5.29
N HIS A 108 -11.28 10.28 -5.14
CA HIS A 108 -11.22 8.82 -5.16
C HIS A 108 -12.04 8.17 -4.04
N ALA A 109 -11.94 8.71 -2.81
CA ALA A 109 -12.71 8.21 -1.69
C ALA A 109 -14.23 8.25 -1.95
N LYS A 110 -14.72 9.29 -2.63
CA LYS A 110 -16.15 9.38 -3.03
C LYS A 110 -16.51 8.35 -4.08
N VAL A 111 -15.64 8.09 -5.06
CA VAL A 111 -15.86 7.02 -6.05
C VAL A 111 -15.93 5.65 -5.37
N VAL A 112 -15.02 5.37 -4.44
CA VAL A 112 -15.03 4.13 -3.66
C VAL A 112 -16.29 4.01 -2.80
N GLU A 113 -16.74 5.09 -2.16
CA GLU A 113 -18.00 5.12 -1.40
C GLU A 113 -19.21 4.78 -2.29
N ILE A 114 -19.27 5.37 -3.49
CA ILE A 114 -20.30 5.09 -4.49
C ILE A 114 -20.27 3.60 -4.88
N LEU A 115 -19.10 3.07 -5.24
CA LEU A 115 -18.96 1.66 -5.60
C LEU A 115 -19.36 0.73 -4.46
N ARG A 116 -19.02 1.07 -3.20
CA ARG A 116 -19.48 0.32 -2.03
C ARG A 116 -21.00 0.34 -1.92
N SER A 117 -21.62 1.50 -2.15
CA SER A 117 -23.09 1.64 -2.10
C SER A 117 -23.83 0.74 -3.09
N PHE A 118 -23.18 0.27 -4.17
CA PHE A 118 -23.78 -0.64 -5.15
C PHE A 118 -24.01 -2.07 -4.61
N GLU A 119 -23.54 -2.39 -3.41
CA GLU A 119 -23.65 -3.74 -2.86
C GLU A 119 -25.09 -4.24 -2.75
N GLY A 120 -25.35 -5.42 -3.30
CA GLY A 120 -26.66 -6.06 -3.23
C GLY A 120 -27.76 -5.33 -4.01
N ARG A 121 -27.41 -4.36 -4.86
CA ARG A 121 -28.36 -3.59 -5.67
C ARG A 121 -28.23 -3.96 -7.15
N ASP A 122 -29.34 -3.88 -7.87
CA ASP A 122 -29.33 -3.82 -9.32
C ASP A 122 -28.99 -2.39 -9.73
N VAL A 123 -27.86 -2.21 -10.42
CA VAL A 123 -27.29 -0.90 -10.76
C VAL A 123 -27.27 -0.75 -12.29
N PRO A 124 -27.77 0.36 -12.85
CA PRO A 124 -27.72 0.59 -14.29
C PRO A 124 -26.29 0.50 -14.82
N LYS A 125 -26.10 -0.18 -15.96
CA LYS A 125 -24.79 -0.28 -16.65
C LYS A 125 -24.14 1.10 -16.86
N LEU A 126 -24.94 2.13 -17.14
CA LEU A 126 -24.44 3.49 -17.30
C LEU A 126 -23.70 4.00 -16.05
N ALA A 127 -24.14 3.64 -14.85
CA ALA A 127 -23.46 4.03 -13.62
C ALA A 127 -22.10 3.34 -13.47
N THR A 128 -21.99 2.05 -13.83
CA THR A 128 -20.69 1.35 -13.84
C THR A 128 -19.77 1.88 -14.94
N ASP A 129 -20.32 2.18 -16.12
CA ASP A 129 -19.58 2.75 -17.26
C ASP A 129 -19.00 4.14 -16.91
N ILE A 130 -19.80 5.00 -16.27
CA ILE A 130 -19.33 6.33 -15.81
C ILE A 130 -18.16 6.17 -14.84
N VAL A 131 -18.22 5.24 -13.89
CA VAL A 131 -17.07 5.03 -13.00
C VAL A 131 -15.85 4.59 -13.80
N GLU A 132 -15.99 3.55 -14.63
CA GLU A 132 -14.90 3.01 -15.44
C GLU A 132 -14.24 4.08 -16.32
N TRP A 133 -15.01 4.86 -17.06
CA TRP A 133 -14.51 5.89 -17.97
C TRP A 133 -13.69 7.00 -17.30
N ASN A 134 -13.89 7.25 -15.99
CA ASN A 134 -13.20 8.32 -15.28
C ASN A 134 -12.17 7.78 -14.26
N THR A 135 -11.98 6.46 -14.21
CA THR A 135 -11.03 5.80 -13.29
C THR A 135 -10.26 4.70 -14.02
N SER A 136 -10.62 3.42 -13.86
CA SER A 136 -9.86 2.27 -14.35
C SER A 136 -9.70 2.21 -15.87
N GLY A 137 -10.61 2.84 -16.62
CA GLY A 137 -10.51 2.98 -18.08
C GLY A 137 -9.67 4.18 -18.54
N HIS A 138 -9.30 5.09 -17.62
CA HIS A 138 -8.60 6.35 -17.92
C HIS A 138 -7.23 6.47 -17.24
N TYR A 139 -7.03 5.86 -16.07
CA TYR A 139 -5.70 5.78 -15.45
C TYR A 139 -4.62 5.23 -16.39
N PRO A 140 -4.88 4.15 -17.17
CA PRO A 140 -3.86 3.58 -18.05
C PRO A 140 -3.31 4.55 -19.10
N ASP A 141 -4.12 5.52 -19.54
CA ASP A 141 -3.69 6.53 -20.52
C ASP A 141 -2.57 7.43 -20.00
N HIS A 142 -2.43 7.53 -18.67
CA HIS A 142 -1.47 8.38 -17.99
C HIS A 142 -0.40 7.61 -17.21
N PHE A 143 -0.40 6.27 -17.24
CA PHE A 143 0.70 5.50 -16.64
C PHE A 143 2.04 5.85 -17.29
N ALA A 144 2.07 6.11 -18.59
CA ALA A 144 3.29 6.57 -19.27
C ALA A 144 3.78 7.93 -18.76
N ASP A 145 2.87 8.86 -18.44
CA ASP A 145 3.22 10.16 -17.86
C ASP A 145 3.80 10.01 -16.44
N ILE A 146 3.17 9.15 -15.63
CA ILE A 146 3.63 8.83 -14.27
C ILE A 146 4.98 8.11 -14.32
N ASP A 147 5.15 7.12 -15.18
CA ASP A 147 6.41 6.39 -15.36
C ASP A 147 7.52 7.32 -15.85
N ALA A 148 7.22 8.28 -16.75
CA ALA A 148 8.18 9.27 -17.22
C ALA A 148 8.71 10.19 -16.10
N SER A 149 7.99 10.29 -14.97
CA SER A 149 8.47 11.03 -13.79
C SER A 149 9.57 10.28 -13.02
N ILE A 150 9.71 8.96 -13.23
CA ILE A 150 10.76 8.12 -12.67
C ILE A 150 12.03 8.29 -13.53
N LYS A 151 12.99 9.10 -13.04
CA LYS A 151 14.19 9.46 -13.81
C LYS A 151 15.44 8.70 -13.36
N THR A 152 15.42 8.16 -12.15
CA THR A 152 16.58 7.52 -11.52
C THR A 152 16.22 6.22 -10.84
N ALA A 153 17.24 5.38 -10.59
CA ALA A 153 17.10 4.19 -9.75
C ALA A 153 16.53 4.51 -8.36
N LYS A 154 16.90 5.67 -7.80
CA LYS A 154 16.38 6.13 -6.51
C LYS A 154 14.88 6.39 -6.59
N ASP A 155 14.39 7.07 -7.63
CA ASP A 155 12.96 7.32 -7.81
C ASP A 155 12.19 5.99 -7.88
N LEU A 156 12.70 5.04 -8.66
CA LEU A 156 12.07 3.71 -8.80
C LEU A 156 12.08 2.93 -7.48
N ALA A 157 13.20 2.92 -6.75
CA ALA A 157 13.29 2.28 -5.44
C ALA A 157 12.34 2.93 -4.41
N MET A 158 12.13 4.24 -4.48
CA MET A 158 11.17 4.93 -3.62
C MET A 158 9.73 4.50 -3.94
N ALA A 159 9.37 4.35 -5.22
CA ALA A 159 8.05 3.86 -5.62
C ALA A 159 7.78 2.41 -5.16
N VAL A 160 8.77 1.52 -5.37
CA VAL A 160 8.73 0.13 -4.89
C VAL A 160 8.49 0.08 -3.38
N ASN A 161 9.26 0.85 -2.61
CA ASN A 161 9.14 0.87 -1.15
C ASN A 161 7.83 1.52 -0.67
N ALA A 162 7.32 2.54 -1.35
CA ALA A 162 6.05 3.18 -1.00
C ALA A 162 4.88 2.20 -1.11
N GLY A 163 4.79 1.45 -2.22
CA GLY A 163 3.80 0.39 -2.37
C GLY A 163 3.98 -0.75 -1.37
N TRP A 164 5.23 -1.18 -1.17
CA TRP A 164 5.58 -2.29 -0.28
C TRP A 164 5.13 -2.08 1.16
N ILE A 165 5.34 -0.88 1.71
CA ILE A 165 5.02 -0.59 3.12
C ILE A 165 3.56 -0.90 3.41
N ASN A 166 2.63 -0.43 2.56
CA ASN A 166 1.20 -0.65 2.76
C ASN A 166 0.83 -2.13 2.63
N PHE A 167 1.34 -2.81 1.58
CA PHE A 167 1.11 -4.23 1.34
C PHE A 167 1.61 -5.10 2.51
N ARG A 168 2.87 -4.87 2.93
CA ARG A 168 3.52 -5.66 3.96
C ARG A 168 2.91 -5.42 5.35
N LEU A 169 2.48 -4.20 5.65
CA LEU A 169 1.77 -3.90 6.89
C LEU A 169 0.37 -4.50 6.92
N ALA A 170 -0.34 -4.54 5.79
CA ALA A 170 -1.63 -5.20 5.70
C ALA A 170 -1.50 -6.71 5.99
N LEU A 171 -0.54 -7.41 5.35
CA LEU A 171 -0.23 -8.81 5.66
C LEU A 171 0.16 -9.02 7.13
N MET A 172 0.96 -8.12 7.70
CA MET A 172 1.35 -8.19 9.12
C MET A 172 0.15 -8.05 10.05
N SER A 173 -0.82 -7.20 9.70
CA SER A 173 -2.00 -6.93 10.53
C SER A 173 -2.94 -8.13 10.68
N LEU A 174 -2.86 -9.11 9.77
CA LEU A 174 -3.63 -10.35 9.84
C LEU A 174 -3.08 -11.33 10.89
N GLY A 175 -1.82 -11.16 11.29
CA GLY A 175 -1.10 -12.15 12.11
C GLY A 175 -0.88 -13.49 11.38
N THR A 176 -0.06 -14.37 11.96
CA THR A 176 0.29 -15.65 11.32
C THR A 176 -0.91 -16.59 11.17
N ALA A 177 -1.92 -16.49 12.05
CA ALA A 177 -3.15 -17.25 11.94
C ALA A 177 -4.04 -16.73 10.80
N GLY A 178 -4.17 -15.41 10.66
CA GLY A 178 -4.95 -14.81 9.57
C GLY A 178 -4.37 -15.09 8.18
N LEU A 179 -3.06 -15.36 8.08
CA LEU A 179 -2.44 -15.78 6.82
C LEU A 179 -3.00 -17.11 6.27
N GLU A 180 -3.55 -17.97 7.11
CA GLU A 180 -4.17 -19.23 6.67
C GLU A 180 -5.62 -19.05 6.17
N ALA A 181 -6.22 -17.87 6.40
CA ALA A 181 -7.56 -17.58 5.91
C ALA A 181 -7.56 -17.42 4.38
N THR A 182 -8.72 -17.72 3.78
CA THR A 182 -8.92 -17.67 2.34
C THR A 182 -9.33 -16.26 1.89
N THR A 183 -8.76 -15.81 0.77
CA THR A 183 -9.11 -14.58 0.08
C THR A 183 -10.40 -14.74 -0.73
N SER A 184 -10.93 -13.66 -1.31
CA SER A 184 -12.13 -13.72 -2.15
C SER A 184 -11.94 -14.56 -3.42
N THR A 185 -10.70 -14.79 -3.86
CA THR A 185 -10.37 -15.59 -5.05
C THR A 185 -10.04 -17.06 -4.73
N GLY A 186 -10.13 -17.48 -3.46
CA GLY A 186 -9.93 -18.87 -3.06
C GLY A 186 -8.48 -19.24 -2.68
N TRP A 187 -7.55 -18.29 -2.73
CA TRP A 187 -6.18 -18.49 -2.23
C TRP A 187 -6.10 -18.26 -0.73
N THR A 188 -5.04 -18.72 -0.06
CA THR A 188 -4.75 -18.21 1.30
C THR A 188 -3.96 -16.91 1.22
N TYR A 189 -4.06 -16.03 2.22
CA TYR A 189 -3.19 -14.83 2.28
C TYR A 189 -1.70 -15.21 2.31
N LYS A 190 -1.38 -16.38 2.87
CA LYS A 190 -0.05 -17.00 2.79
C LYS A 190 0.35 -17.31 1.34
N ALA A 191 -0.53 -17.91 0.54
CA ALA A 191 -0.27 -18.18 -0.88
C ALA A 191 -0.10 -16.88 -1.69
N LEU A 192 -0.93 -15.87 -1.43
CA LEU A 192 -0.82 -14.54 -2.04
C LEU A 192 0.54 -13.91 -1.73
N ALA A 193 0.99 -13.94 -0.47
CA ALA A 193 2.31 -13.43 -0.08
C ALA A 193 3.47 -14.17 -0.79
N GLN A 194 3.40 -15.51 -0.89
CA GLN A 194 4.41 -16.31 -1.58
C GLN A 194 4.44 -16.07 -3.09
N HIS A 195 3.27 -15.83 -3.69
CA HIS A 195 3.12 -15.45 -5.09
C HIS A 195 3.83 -14.13 -5.39
N VAL A 196 3.55 -13.08 -4.61
CA VAL A 196 4.22 -11.79 -4.74
C VAL A 196 5.74 -11.93 -4.57
N ALA A 197 6.19 -12.68 -3.57
CA ALA A 197 7.62 -12.96 -3.35
C ALA A 197 8.29 -13.63 -4.58
N GLY A 198 7.56 -14.50 -5.28
CA GLY A 198 8.05 -15.15 -6.49
C GLY A 198 8.27 -14.16 -7.64
N TRP A 199 7.30 -13.27 -7.87
CA TRP A 199 7.38 -12.25 -8.92
C TRP A 199 8.49 -11.23 -8.66
N GLU A 200 8.64 -10.74 -7.42
CA GLU A 200 9.76 -9.85 -7.08
C GLU A 200 11.13 -10.50 -7.30
N ASP A 201 11.28 -11.77 -6.92
CA ASP A 201 12.52 -12.51 -7.13
C ASP A 201 12.81 -12.72 -8.63
N LEU A 202 11.77 -12.93 -9.44
CA LEU A 202 11.91 -13.00 -10.89
C LEU A 202 12.31 -11.64 -11.48
N ALA A 203 11.69 -10.55 -11.05
CA ALA A 203 12.07 -9.20 -11.45
C ALA A 203 13.52 -8.88 -11.10
N ALA A 204 13.95 -9.18 -9.86
CA ALA A 204 15.33 -8.98 -9.42
C ALA A 204 16.33 -9.70 -10.35
N ARG A 205 16.06 -10.97 -10.70
CA ARG A 205 16.90 -11.75 -11.63
C ARG A 205 16.92 -11.16 -13.03
N ARG A 206 15.79 -10.67 -13.53
CA ARG A 206 15.66 -10.04 -14.85
C ARG A 206 16.41 -8.70 -14.91
N LEU A 207 16.33 -7.90 -13.86
CA LEU A 207 17.09 -6.64 -13.73
C LEU A 207 18.60 -6.89 -13.60
N ALA A 208 19.00 -7.91 -12.85
CA ALA A 208 20.41 -8.31 -12.76
C ALA A 208 20.96 -8.70 -14.14
N ARG A 209 20.19 -9.47 -14.93
CA ARG A 209 20.56 -9.85 -16.29
C ARG A 209 20.68 -8.63 -17.22
N LEU A 210 19.71 -7.71 -17.19
CA LEU A 210 19.79 -6.44 -17.91
C LEU A 210 21.09 -5.70 -17.57
N ARG A 211 21.39 -5.54 -16.28
CA ARG A 211 22.59 -4.83 -15.81
C ARG A 211 23.89 -5.52 -16.25
N GLU A 212 23.92 -6.84 -16.27
CA GLU A 212 25.13 -7.62 -16.55
C GLU A 212 25.42 -7.80 -18.05
N THR A 213 24.38 -7.89 -18.88
CA THR A 213 24.53 -8.22 -20.31
C THR A 213 23.84 -7.26 -21.26
N GLY A 214 23.02 -6.32 -20.76
CA GLY A 214 22.20 -5.44 -21.59
C GLY A 214 20.97 -6.13 -22.20
N GLU A 215 20.66 -7.37 -21.80
CA GLU A 215 19.56 -8.14 -22.39
C GLU A 215 18.23 -7.92 -21.66
N PHE A 216 17.17 -7.65 -22.44
CA PHE A 216 15.80 -7.55 -21.95
C PHE A 216 15.12 -8.91 -22.03
N VAL A 217 15.02 -9.61 -20.90
CA VAL A 217 14.57 -11.01 -20.86
C VAL A 217 13.09 -11.10 -20.51
N ALA A 218 12.31 -11.85 -21.29
CA ALA A 218 10.94 -12.21 -20.93
C ALA A 218 10.89 -13.00 -19.61
N ASN A 219 9.73 -13.05 -18.94
CA ASN A 219 9.59 -13.80 -17.69
C ASN A 219 9.85 -15.31 -17.86
N GLY A 220 9.69 -15.85 -19.08
CA GLY A 220 10.03 -17.23 -19.42
C GLY A 220 9.10 -18.29 -18.80
N VAL A 221 8.01 -17.87 -18.17
CA VAL A 221 7.05 -18.73 -17.46
C VAL A 221 5.63 -18.40 -17.91
N THR A 222 4.73 -19.37 -17.86
CA THR A 222 3.30 -19.06 -17.95
C THR A 222 2.82 -18.58 -16.58
N THR A 223 2.05 -17.48 -16.56
CA THR A 223 1.54 -16.89 -15.32
C THR A 223 0.83 -17.93 -14.46
N ASP A 224 -0.07 -18.73 -15.03
CA ASP A 224 -0.82 -19.75 -14.29
C ASP A 224 0.08 -20.83 -13.66
N ALA A 225 1.09 -21.31 -14.39
CA ALA A 225 1.98 -22.35 -13.86
C ALA A 225 2.87 -21.80 -12.75
N PHE A 226 3.38 -20.58 -12.92
CA PHE A 226 4.21 -19.91 -11.92
C PHE A 226 3.41 -19.62 -10.64
N ASN A 227 2.19 -19.10 -10.79
CA ASN A 227 1.29 -18.82 -9.67
C ASN A 227 0.92 -20.11 -8.92
N ALA A 228 0.62 -21.20 -9.64
CA ALA A 228 0.34 -22.50 -9.04
C ALA A 228 1.55 -23.05 -8.26
N GLU A 229 2.76 -22.90 -8.80
CA GLU A 229 4.00 -23.28 -8.10
C GLU A 229 4.16 -22.51 -6.79
N MET A 230 3.95 -21.19 -6.80
CA MET A 230 4.06 -20.36 -5.59
C MET A 230 3.01 -20.74 -4.55
N ALA A 231 1.77 -21.02 -4.97
CA ALA A 231 0.71 -21.48 -4.08
C ALA A 231 1.03 -22.86 -3.46
N GLU A 232 1.57 -23.80 -4.24
CA GLU A 232 2.07 -25.08 -3.71
C GLU A 232 3.22 -24.90 -2.73
N ARG A 233 4.18 -24.03 -3.04
CA ARG A 233 5.31 -23.72 -2.15
C ARG A 233 4.83 -23.15 -0.81
N ALA A 234 3.81 -22.28 -0.83
CA ALA A 234 3.23 -21.71 0.38
C ALA A 234 2.58 -22.76 1.30
N ARG A 235 1.94 -23.78 0.73
CA ARG A 235 1.27 -24.85 1.49
C ARG A 235 2.21 -25.62 2.40
N ALA A 236 3.45 -25.83 1.96
CA ALA A 236 4.45 -26.59 2.72
C ALA A 236 5.16 -25.77 3.82
N ARG A 237 4.87 -24.47 3.95
CA ARG A 237 5.62 -23.54 4.79
C ARG A 237 4.73 -22.86 5.82
N SER A 238 5.33 -22.45 6.93
CA SER A 238 4.65 -21.61 7.92
C SER A 238 4.48 -20.18 7.40
N GLY A 239 3.47 -19.46 7.91
CA GLY A 239 3.29 -18.05 7.57
C GLY A 239 4.51 -17.18 7.87
N ALA A 240 5.25 -17.49 8.94
CA ALA A 240 6.48 -16.78 9.29
C ALA A 240 7.60 -16.98 8.26
N GLU A 241 7.77 -18.19 7.75
CA GLU A 241 8.74 -18.48 6.68
C GLU A 241 8.38 -17.78 5.38
N VAL A 242 7.10 -17.80 4.99
CA VAL A 242 6.62 -17.12 3.78
C VAL A 242 6.81 -15.61 3.86
N LEU A 243 6.50 -14.99 5.00
CA LEU A 243 6.78 -13.57 5.19
C LEU A 243 8.29 -13.25 5.14
N ALA A 244 9.14 -14.14 5.67
CA ALA A 244 10.58 -13.97 5.59
C ALA A 244 11.11 -14.10 4.15
N ASP A 245 10.54 -14.99 3.32
CA ASP A 245 10.90 -15.06 1.91
C ASP A 245 10.48 -13.82 1.14
N LEU A 246 9.26 -13.33 1.43
CA LEU A 246 8.72 -12.10 0.87
C LEU A 246 9.66 -10.93 1.20
N ASP A 247 10.01 -10.74 2.48
CA ASP A 247 10.96 -9.71 2.91
C ASP A 247 12.33 -9.84 2.22
N ALA A 248 12.80 -11.07 2.03
CA ALA A 248 14.07 -11.33 1.35
C ALA A 248 14.00 -11.08 -0.16
N ALA A 249 12.89 -11.40 -0.83
CA ALA A 249 12.66 -11.13 -2.24
C ALA A 249 12.62 -9.61 -2.50
N HIS A 250 11.89 -8.88 -1.67
CA HIS A 250 11.83 -7.42 -1.74
C HIS A 250 13.20 -6.78 -1.57
N THR A 251 13.96 -7.24 -0.57
CA THR A 251 15.34 -6.79 -0.35
C THR A 251 16.22 -7.02 -1.58
N ARG A 252 16.08 -8.16 -2.27
CA ARG A 252 16.82 -8.45 -3.51
C ARG A 252 16.37 -7.54 -4.65
N LEU A 253 15.06 -7.34 -4.82
CA LEU A 253 14.52 -6.46 -5.85
C LEU A 253 15.04 -5.03 -5.68
N VAL A 254 14.87 -4.45 -4.48
CA VAL A 254 15.36 -3.09 -4.19
C VAL A 254 16.85 -2.98 -4.43
N ALA A 255 17.64 -3.95 -3.96
CA ALA A 255 19.09 -3.95 -4.16
C ALA A 255 19.51 -4.03 -5.64
N GLU A 256 18.75 -4.70 -6.51
CA GLU A 256 19.02 -4.69 -7.96
C GLU A 256 18.54 -3.39 -8.63
N VAL A 257 17.39 -2.85 -8.23
CA VAL A 257 16.90 -1.54 -8.70
C VAL A 257 17.91 -0.43 -8.40
N GLU A 258 18.46 -0.40 -7.18
CA GLU A 258 19.45 0.61 -6.77
C GLU A 258 20.76 0.57 -7.57
N LYS A 259 21.05 -0.54 -8.27
CA LYS A 259 22.24 -0.69 -9.12
C LYS A 259 22.01 -0.25 -10.56
N LEU A 260 20.79 0.12 -10.94
CA LEU A 260 20.48 0.57 -12.30
C LEU A 260 21.05 1.97 -12.56
N THR A 261 21.47 2.21 -13.81
CA THR A 261 21.88 3.55 -14.25
C THR A 261 20.69 4.26 -14.88
N PRO A 262 20.73 5.59 -15.03
CA PRO A 262 19.69 6.31 -15.77
C PRO A 262 19.47 5.80 -17.20
N GLU A 263 20.50 5.25 -17.84
CA GLU A 263 20.41 4.62 -19.17
C GLU A 263 19.61 3.32 -19.11
N HIS A 264 19.86 2.46 -18.12
CA HIS A 264 19.04 1.25 -17.91
C HIS A 264 17.57 1.59 -17.66
N ILE A 265 17.29 2.64 -16.87
CA ILE A 265 15.93 3.08 -16.56
C ILE A 265 15.17 3.49 -17.84
N ARG A 266 15.83 4.20 -18.77
CA ARG A 266 15.19 4.71 -20.00
C ARG A 266 15.25 3.74 -21.18
N ALA A 267 16.06 2.69 -21.12
CA ALA A 267 16.25 1.79 -22.25
C ALA A 267 14.97 1.00 -22.56
N ASN A 268 14.80 0.66 -23.85
CA ASN A 268 13.70 -0.16 -24.36
C ASN A 268 12.32 0.31 -23.86
N ASP A 269 12.04 1.60 -24.07
CA ASP A 269 10.78 2.25 -23.70
C ASP A 269 10.42 2.06 -22.22
N GLY A 270 11.40 2.22 -21.33
CA GLY A 270 11.18 2.13 -19.88
C GLY A 270 10.98 0.70 -19.37
N TRP A 271 11.52 -0.31 -20.06
CA TRP A 271 11.32 -1.72 -19.71
C TRP A 271 11.65 -2.05 -18.24
N ALA A 272 12.71 -1.43 -17.68
CA ALA A 272 13.08 -1.65 -16.28
C ALA A 272 11.99 -1.16 -15.31
N ILE A 273 11.34 -0.03 -15.63
CA ILE A 273 10.20 0.49 -14.88
C ILE A 273 9.03 -0.48 -15.01
N ALA A 274 8.68 -0.89 -16.23
CA ALA A 274 7.54 -1.78 -16.49
C ALA A 274 7.67 -3.14 -15.77
N VAL A 275 8.85 -3.77 -15.82
CA VAL A 275 9.12 -5.02 -15.09
C VAL A 275 9.02 -4.81 -13.59
N THR A 276 9.61 -3.74 -13.08
CA THR A 276 9.58 -3.46 -11.65
C THR A 276 8.14 -3.17 -11.20
N ALA A 277 7.39 -2.36 -11.92
CA ALA A 277 5.99 -2.04 -11.61
C ALA A 277 5.11 -3.29 -11.59
N GLY A 278 5.15 -4.06 -12.68
CA GLY A 278 4.32 -5.24 -12.87
C GLY A 278 4.63 -6.39 -11.91
N ASP A 279 5.82 -6.42 -11.31
CA ASP A 279 6.23 -7.46 -10.37
C ASP A 279 6.36 -6.93 -8.91
N SER A 280 6.04 -5.65 -8.64
CA SER A 280 6.07 -5.04 -7.29
C SER A 280 4.93 -4.04 -7.03
N TYR A 281 5.18 -2.72 -7.02
CA TYR A 281 4.21 -1.71 -6.56
C TYR A 281 2.91 -1.66 -7.35
N GLY A 282 2.94 -1.99 -8.65
CA GLY A 282 1.71 -2.19 -9.45
C GLY A 282 0.98 -3.46 -9.02
N HIS A 283 1.72 -4.56 -8.89
CA HIS A 283 1.20 -5.86 -8.48
C HIS A 283 0.62 -5.88 -7.05
N TYR A 284 1.22 -5.14 -6.10
CA TYR A 284 0.61 -4.94 -4.79
C TYR A 284 -0.75 -4.25 -4.90
N GLY A 285 -0.87 -3.30 -5.84
CA GLY A 285 -2.11 -2.61 -6.16
C GLY A 285 -3.19 -3.55 -6.68
N GLU A 286 -2.84 -4.53 -7.51
CA GLU A 286 -3.77 -5.57 -7.99
C GLU A 286 -4.42 -6.36 -6.84
N HIS A 287 -3.65 -6.64 -5.80
CA HIS A 287 -4.13 -7.35 -4.61
C HIS A 287 -4.65 -6.44 -3.50
N HIS A 288 -4.69 -5.12 -3.70
CA HIS A 288 -5.02 -4.16 -2.64
C HIS A 288 -6.42 -4.40 -2.08
N THR A 289 -7.47 -4.40 -2.91
CA THR A 289 -8.86 -4.58 -2.44
C THR A 289 -9.05 -5.92 -1.74
N GLU A 290 -8.50 -6.99 -2.32
CA GLU A 290 -8.57 -8.35 -1.76
C GLU A 290 -7.89 -8.44 -0.39
N LEU A 291 -6.66 -7.92 -0.27
CA LEU A 291 -5.87 -7.96 0.96
C LEU A 291 -6.47 -7.05 2.04
N PHE A 292 -6.82 -5.82 1.68
CA PHE A 292 -7.30 -4.84 2.64
C PHE A 292 -8.70 -5.14 3.14
N ALA A 293 -9.49 -5.98 2.45
CA ALA A 293 -10.78 -6.47 2.96
C ALA A 293 -10.64 -7.28 4.26
N ALA A 294 -9.51 -7.95 4.50
CA ALA A 294 -9.24 -8.70 5.73
C ALA A 294 -8.53 -7.91 6.82
N VAL A 295 -8.04 -6.70 6.52
CA VAL A 295 -7.42 -5.83 7.53
C VAL A 295 -8.45 -5.49 8.61
N PRO A 296 -8.12 -5.64 9.91
CA PRO A 296 -8.99 -5.21 11.00
C PRO A 296 -9.24 -3.70 10.93
N ARG A 297 -10.51 -3.28 10.84
CA ARG A 297 -10.89 -1.87 10.71
C ARG A 297 -11.73 -1.37 11.88
N ARG A 298 -12.32 -2.26 12.68
CA ARG A 298 -13.11 -1.87 13.84
C ARG A 298 -12.31 -1.95 15.13
N PRO A 299 -12.56 -1.06 16.11
CA PRO A 299 -11.94 -1.12 17.44
C PRO A 299 -11.97 -2.53 18.05
N ALA A 300 -13.10 -3.23 17.97
CA ALA A 300 -13.24 -4.58 18.49
C ALA A 300 -12.30 -5.60 17.81
N GLN A 301 -12.17 -5.54 16.47
CA GLN A 301 -11.30 -6.42 15.69
C GLN A 301 -9.83 -6.13 15.98
N LEU A 302 -9.45 -4.86 16.09
CA LEU A 302 -8.09 -4.45 16.44
C LEU A 302 -7.71 -4.93 17.85
N LEU A 303 -8.60 -4.74 18.82
CA LEU A 303 -8.40 -5.19 20.19
C LEU A 303 -8.25 -6.72 20.27
N GLU A 304 -8.97 -7.46 19.43
CA GLU A 304 -8.78 -8.91 19.30
C GLU A 304 -7.38 -9.24 18.79
N GLN A 305 -6.94 -8.64 17.68
CA GLN A 305 -5.60 -8.85 17.13
C GLN A 305 -4.48 -8.44 18.11
N MET A 306 -4.65 -7.32 18.81
CA MET A 306 -3.73 -6.88 19.87
C MET A 306 -3.64 -7.92 21.00
N ARG A 307 -4.76 -8.56 21.38
CA ARG A 307 -4.76 -9.63 22.40
C ARG A 307 -4.11 -10.91 21.89
N GLU A 308 -4.33 -11.26 20.63
CA GLU A 308 -3.74 -12.43 19.99
C GLU A 308 -2.21 -12.33 19.93
N GLY A 309 -1.66 -11.16 19.62
CA GLY A 309 -0.21 -10.92 19.65
C GLY A 309 0.36 -10.81 21.07
N TRP A 310 -0.30 -10.07 21.96
CA TRP A 310 0.22 -9.78 23.29
C TRP A 310 0.27 -11.00 24.22
N ARG A 311 -0.76 -11.85 24.20
CA ARG A 311 -0.87 -12.99 25.13
C ARG A 311 0.29 -13.99 24.98
N PRO A 312 0.64 -14.50 23.78
CA PRO A 312 1.79 -15.37 23.60
C PRO A 312 3.10 -14.69 23.97
N PHE A 313 3.29 -13.42 23.56
CA PHE A 313 4.49 -12.65 23.87
C PHE A 313 4.70 -12.52 25.39
N ARG A 314 3.66 -12.13 26.14
CA ARG A 314 3.76 -12.01 27.60
C ARG A 314 3.94 -13.33 28.31
N ARG A 315 3.35 -14.42 27.81
CA ARG A 315 3.62 -15.77 28.32
C ARG A 315 5.07 -16.18 28.10
N ALA A 316 5.64 -15.88 26.94
CA ALA A 316 7.05 -16.14 26.66
C ALA A 316 7.97 -15.35 27.60
N LEU A 317 7.70 -14.05 27.77
CA LEU A 317 8.44 -13.20 28.70
C LEU A 317 8.37 -13.70 30.15
N ALA A 318 7.20 -14.15 30.60
CA ALA A 318 7.04 -14.73 31.94
C ALA A 318 7.86 -16.02 32.13
N ARG A 319 7.99 -16.87 31.09
CA ARG A 319 8.82 -18.09 31.13
C ARG A 319 10.31 -17.77 31.16
N VAL A 320 10.76 -16.76 30.43
CA VAL A 320 12.16 -16.30 30.44
C VAL A 320 12.53 -15.76 31.82
N GLY A 321 11.63 -14.99 32.44
CA GLY A 321 11.86 -14.36 33.73
C GLY A 321 12.82 -13.16 33.66
N LEU A 322 13.02 -12.47 34.78
CA LEU A 322 13.72 -11.18 34.80
C LEU A 322 15.25 -11.29 34.69
N ARG A 323 15.85 -12.36 35.24
CA ARG A 323 17.31 -12.49 35.30
C ARG A 323 17.96 -12.58 33.91
N PRO A 324 17.46 -13.38 32.96
CA PRO A 324 18.07 -13.50 31.63
C PRO A 324 17.93 -12.24 30.75
N LEU A 325 17.09 -11.27 31.13
CA LEU A 325 16.90 -10.05 30.33
C LEU A 325 18.15 -9.18 30.25
N ARG A 326 19.14 -9.38 31.12
CA ARG A 326 20.44 -8.70 31.02
C ARG A 326 21.34 -9.27 29.92
N ASP A 327 21.05 -10.48 29.46
CA ASP A 327 21.88 -11.19 28.50
C ASP A 327 21.52 -10.75 27.08
N LYS A 328 22.51 -10.79 26.17
CA LYS A 328 22.30 -10.44 24.77
C LYS A 328 21.53 -11.54 24.04
N THR A 329 20.56 -11.11 23.25
CA THR A 329 19.83 -11.95 22.29
C THR A 329 20.68 -12.18 21.04
N THR A 330 20.21 -13.04 20.14
CA THR A 330 20.83 -13.25 18.82
C THR A 330 20.83 -11.99 17.95
N ALA A 331 19.95 -11.02 18.23
CA ALA A 331 19.93 -9.70 17.60
C ALA A 331 20.99 -8.74 18.16
N GLY A 332 21.80 -9.18 19.14
CA GLY A 332 22.87 -8.39 19.74
C GLY A 332 22.44 -7.42 20.86
N TRP A 333 21.13 -7.25 21.07
CA TRP A 333 20.56 -6.41 22.14
C TRP A 333 20.30 -7.22 23.40
N THR A 334 20.43 -6.60 24.58
CA THR A 334 19.95 -7.22 25.82
C THR A 334 18.42 -7.38 25.78
N GLY A 335 17.88 -8.36 26.50
CA GLY A 335 16.43 -8.47 26.67
C GLY A 335 15.80 -7.18 27.22
N LYS A 336 16.48 -6.48 28.13
CA LYS A 336 16.05 -5.17 28.63
C LYS A 336 15.98 -4.11 27.54
N ALA A 337 16.97 -4.07 26.65
CA ALA A 337 16.99 -3.14 25.53
C ALA A 337 15.86 -3.41 24.54
N LEU A 338 15.62 -4.69 24.19
CA LEU A 338 14.51 -5.09 23.33
C LEU A 338 13.14 -4.65 23.91
N LEU A 339 12.91 -4.93 25.19
CA LEU A 339 11.63 -4.59 25.84
C LEU A 339 11.47 -3.07 26.04
N SER A 340 12.57 -2.34 26.30
CA SER A 340 12.54 -0.88 26.40
C SER A 340 12.22 -0.23 25.04
N HIS A 341 12.80 -0.74 23.96
CA HIS A 341 12.47 -0.36 22.60
C HIS A 341 10.97 -0.57 22.30
N LEU A 342 10.42 -1.74 22.62
CA LEU A 342 8.98 -2.01 22.43
C LEU A 342 8.11 -1.05 23.26
N ALA A 343 8.47 -0.80 24.52
CA ALA A 343 7.73 0.11 25.38
C ALA A 343 7.71 1.54 24.81
N PHE A 344 8.86 2.04 24.34
CA PHE A 344 8.97 3.35 23.71
C PHE A 344 8.06 3.48 22.49
N TRP A 345 8.05 2.50 21.59
CA TRP A 345 7.22 2.59 20.38
C TRP A 345 5.72 2.48 20.68
N LEU A 346 5.33 1.76 21.73
CA LEU A 346 3.94 1.77 22.22
C LEU A 346 3.58 3.14 22.82
N GLU A 347 4.47 3.77 23.57
CA GLU A 347 4.27 5.12 24.12
C GLU A 347 4.20 6.18 23.01
N ALA A 348 5.01 6.05 21.96
CA ALA A 348 5.01 6.97 20.82
C ALA A 348 3.68 6.96 20.05
N LEU A 349 2.83 5.94 20.22
CA LEU A 349 1.48 5.97 19.65
C LEU A 349 0.61 7.07 20.27
N GLU A 350 0.95 7.59 21.45
CA GLU A 350 0.18 8.66 22.12
C GLU A 350 0.09 9.93 21.26
N ASP A 351 1.16 10.29 20.54
CA ASP A 351 1.16 11.44 19.62
C ASP A 351 1.05 11.06 18.13
N MET A 352 1.40 9.83 17.74
CA MET A 352 1.23 9.39 16.36
C MET A 352 -0.21 9.03 16.01
N LEU A 353 -0.96 8.42 16.94
CA LEU A 353 -2.29 7.90 16.66
C LEU A 353 -3.31 9.00 16.34
N PRO A 354 -3.39 10.13 17.08
CA PRO A 354 -4.30 11.22 16.73
C PRO A 354 -4.06 11.80 15.33
N GLU A 355 -2.80 11.92 14.92
CA GLU A 355 -2.44 12.39 13.57
C GLU A 355 -2.94 11.40 12.50
N ARG A 356 -2.70 10.10 12.71
CA ARG A 356 -3.16 9.04 11.80
C ARG A 356 -4.68 8.97 11.69
N LEU A 357 -5.38 9.07 12.82
CA LEU A 357 -6.85 9.12 12.84
C LEU A 357 -7.40 10.34 12.09
N ALA A 358 -6.63 11.42 12.04
CA ALA A 358 -6.96 12.61 11.26
C ALA A 358 -6.46 12.56 9.80
N GLY A 359 -5.99 11.40 9.34
CA GLY A 359 -5.48 11.22 7.98
C GLY A 359 -4.16 11.95 7.69
N ARG A 360 -3.40 12.30 8.74
CA ARG A 360 -2.11 12.98 8.62
C ARG A 360 -0.98 12.06 9.02
N ARG A 361 0.17 12.30 8.41
CA ARG A 361 1.42 11.68 8.86
C ARG A 361 1.81 12.28 10.21
N GLY A 362 1.99 11.41 11.21
CA GLY A 362 2.54 11.79 12.51
C GLY A 362 3.97 12.32 12.43
N PRO A 363 4.52 12.82 13.55
CA PRO A 363 5.87 13.39 13.59
C PRO A 363 6.92 12.40 13.08
N ILE A 364 7.79 12.86 12.17
CA ILE A 364 8.91 12.06 11.66
C ILE A 364 10.00 12.05 12.73
N ARG A 365 10.29 10.85 13.25
CA ARG A 365 11.35 10.61 14.23
C ARG A 365 12.57 10.01 13.57
N ASN A 366 13.75 10.27 14.12
CA ASN A 366 14.93 9.50 13.78
C ASN A 366 14.89 8.16 14.53
N ASN A 367 14.31 7.14 13.90
CA ASN A 367 14.10 5.83 14.52
C ASN A 367 15.39 5.22 15.08
N GLN A 368 16.53 5.41 14.39
CA GLN A 368 17.81 4.88 14.86
C GLN A 368 18.27 5.61 16.12
N ALA A 369 18.21 6.94 16.13
CA ALA A 369 18.62 7.72 17.30
C ALA A 369 17.75 7.42 18.54
N GLU A 370 16.44 7.23 18.36
CA GLU A 370 15.56 6.83 19.47
C GLU A 370 15.84 5.41 19.95
N ASN A 371 16.08 4.47 19.02
CA ASN A 371 16.50 3.11 19.38
C ASN A 371 17.83 3.11 20.16
N ASP A 372 18.83 3.85 19.71
CA ASP A 372 20.13 3.96 20.37
C ASP A 372 20.00 4.55 21.78
N ARG A 373 19.16 5.58 21.94
CA ARG A 373 18.82 6.16 23.24
C ARG A 373 18.17 5.13 24.16
N GLU A 374 17.18 4.38 23.67
CA GLU A 374 16.48 3.38 24.49
C GLU A 374 17.38 2.21 24.86
N ILE A 375 18.28 1.78 23.97
CA ILE A 375 19.31 0.77 24.27
C ILE A 375 20.20 1.26 25.41
N ALA A 376 20.75 2.47 25.29
CA ALA A 376 21.64 3.06 26.30
C ALA A 376 20.93 3.21 27.66
N ALA A 377 19.66 3.66 27.65
CA ALA A 377 18.89 3.83 28.88
C ALA A 377 18.47 2.50 29.53
N ALA A 378 18.22 1.46 28.74
CA ALA A 378 17.80 0.16 29.24
C ALA A 378 18.84 -0.51 30.14
N ASP A 379 20.12 -0.25 29.93
CA ASP A 379 21.21 -0.83 30.74
C ASP A 379 21.15 -0.37 32.19
N ALA A 380 20.78 0.89 32.44
CA ALA A 380 20.63 1.44 33.78
C ALA A 380 19.30 1.07 34.47
N ARG A 381 18.27 0.72 33.70
CA ARG A 381 16.94 0.38 34.25
C ARG A 381 16.91 -1.04 34.85
N PRO A 382 16.33 -1.24 36.05
CA PRO A 382 16.02 -2.56 36.56
C PRO A 382 15.08 -3.33 35.62
N ALA A 383 15.27 -4.64 35.49
CA ALA A 383 14.48 -5.47 34.59
C ALA A 383 12.97 -5.43 34.90
N HIS A 384 12.59 -5.35 36.19
CA HIS A 384 11.18 -5.26 36.58
C HIS A 384 10.53 -3.95 36.14
N ASP A 385 11.26 -2.83 36.18
CA ASP A 385 10.78 -1.52 35.72
C ASP A 385 10.60 -1.49 34.20
N VAL A 386 11.50 -2.13 33.45
CA VAL A 386 11.36 -2.26 31.99
C VAL A 386 10.10 -3.04 31.63
N VAL A 387 9.85 -4.16 32.30
CA VAL A 387 8.63 -4.97 32.07
C VAL A 387 7.38 -4.20 32.48
N LYS A 388 7.41 -3.49 33.62
CA LYS A 388 6.29 -2.67 34.07
C LYS A 388 5.97 -1.54 33.07
N ARG A 389 6.99 -0.82 32.57
CA ARG A 389 6.82 0.23 31.56
C ARG A 389 6.17 -0.33 30.30
N LEU A 390 6.63 -1.48 29.83
CA LEU A 390 6.06 -2.17 28.67
C LEU A 390 4.59 -2.54 28.87
N ASP A 391 4.22 -3.05 30.05
CA ASP A 391 2.82 -3.34 30.39
C ASP A 391 1.94 -2.10 30.44
N ASP A 392 2.44 -1.04 31.08
CA ASP A 392 1.72 0.22 31.20
C ASP A 392 1.52 0.87 29.83
N ALA A 393 2.54 0.83 28.96
CA ALA A 393 2.46 1.31 27.59
C ALA A 393 1.43 0.53 26.77
N TYR A 394 1.45 -0.81 26.83
CA TYR A 394 0.44 -1.63 26.15
C TYR A 394 -0.97 -1.35 26.65
N ARG A 395 -1.15 -1.23 27.98
CA ARG A 395 -2.46 -0.92 28.57
C ARG A 395 -3.00 0.42 28.07
N LYS A 396 -2.16 1.46 27.98
CA LYS A 396 -2.56 2.75 27.42
C LYS A 396 -3.03 2.63 25.97
N VAL A 397 -2.31 1.88 25.12
CA VAL A 397 -2.74 1.68 23.72
C VAL A 397 -4.09 0.95 23.66
N VAL A 398 -4.30 -0.06 24.51
CA VAL A 398 -5.60 -0.74 24.62
C VAL A 398 -6.71 0.22 25.03
N GLU A 399 -6.47 1.08 26.02
CA GLU A 399 -7.41 2.12 26.46
C GLU A 399 -7.75 3.09 25.32
N THR A 400 -6.75 3.56 24.57
CA THR A 400 -6.95 4.46 23.44
C THR A 400 -7.78 3.81 22.33
N VAL A 401 -7.48 2.58 21.93
CA VAL A 401 -8.26 1.87 20.90
C VAL A 401 -9.67 1.57 21.40
N SER A 402 -9.85 1.26 22.68
CA SER A 402 -11.17 1.02 23.28
C SER A 402 -12.04 2.28 23.35
N ALA A 403 -11.43 3.47 23.34
CA ALA A 403 -12.14 4.75 23.37
C ALA A 403 -12.59 5.23 21.97
N LEU A 404 -12.16 4.56 20.89
CA LEU A 404 -12.58 4.88 19.53
C LEU A 404 -14.07 4.53 19.31
N PRO A 405 -14.77 5.24 18.41
CA PRO A 405 -16.15 4.93 18.08
C PRO A 405 -16.29 3.47 17.60
N PRO A 406 -17.13 2.64 18.24
CA PRO A 406 -17.16 1.19 17.98
C PRO A 406 -17.67 0.85 16.57
N ASP A 407 -18.52 1.72 16.01
CA ASP A 407 -19.23 1.50 14.76
C ASP A 407 -18.58 2.22 13.55
N GLU A 408 -17.43 2.85 13.74
CA GLU A 408 -16.69 3.54 12.68
C GLU A 408 -15.49 2.70 12.22
N ASP A 409 -15.23 2.70 10.91
CA ASP A 409 -13.99 2.16 10.35
C ASP A 409 -12.82 3.06 10.74
N VAL A 410 -11.76 2.46 11.25
CA VAL A 410 -10.52 3.16 11.59
C VAL A 410 -9.52 3.00 10.47
N HIS A 411 -9.14 4.12 9.87
CA HIS A 411 -8.24 4.16 8.71
C HIS A 411 -6.80 4.47 9.14
N PHE A 412 -6.05 3.46 9.62
CA PHE A 412 -4.66 3.65 10.07
C PHE A 412 -3.62 3.74 8.94
N PHE A 413 -3.99 3.31 7.74
CA PHE A 413 -3.13 3.32 6.55
C PHE A 413 -3.31 4.57 5.68
N ALA A 414 -3.97 5.61 6.24
CA ALA A 414 -4.09 6.92 5.63
C ALA A 414 -2.74 7.69 5.61
#